data_AF-A0A5E6USY4-F1
#
_entry.id   AF-A0A5E6USY4-F1
#
_cell.length_a   1.000
_cell.length_b   1.000
_cell.length_c   1.000
_cell.angle_alpha   90.00
_cell.angle_beta   90.00
_cell.angle_gamma   90.00
#
_symmetry.space_group_name_H-M   'P 1'
#
loop_
_entity.id
_entity.type
_entity.pdbx_description
1 polymer ?
#
loop_
_entity_poly.entity_id
_entity_poly.type
_entity_poly.pdbx_seq_one_letter_code
_entity_poly.pdbx_strand_id
1 'polypeptide(L)'
;MNPTSSGSGQNQHAKSAGKFVVMGARCCNSAIGAFHPRSWRLVSLDADTLEPTVVSWHYKHGGRPVMGNDFFDTQPDQHLIVSSGTERMTLNPLNISANFPAMCARRDDQYLHAWGWAEFGGELPEEIKKIKDAVQIESSMAAFAVRRANGSVRAWGSPLNPSSLVPADIAALTNIVGIFGGNYVFVALLTTGQVVAWGLEEAGGKLPDKIATLTDVVGAVGTQHAFAVLRRTGQVDAWGDPDNGGELPEEIRQLRDVVQIAHSGRNFAVRRANGQLAVWGRRTALPPIPEDIVNLDDIVDIAGKSGAIAVRRANGQIKAWGMTQRDTPPEEIADLTDIVHVTSTSYSFIALRANGRIVTWGDGIASVVPENIAPLSDIVAITTNHEAAVVLRSSGEAIAFGDPETGGDSSGVSHLLTNVRAVFAGTNTFVALTMDNRVIAWGDPQKGGTGEQKALYGLISYAGKLQINL
;
A
#
# COMPACT_ATOMS: atom_id res chain seq x y z
N MET A 1 50.37 -27.73 -17.73
CA MET A 1 49.98 -26.41 -18.27
C MET A 1 48.56 -26.52 -18.78
N ASN A 2 47.61 -25.98 -18.01
CA ASN A 2 46.26 -25.60 -18.43
C ASN A 2 45.68 -24.76 -17.29
N PRO A 3 45.47 -23.44 -17.47
CA PRO A 3 44.92 -22.61 -16.42
C PRO A 3 43.39 -22.69 -16.40
N THR A 4 42.87 -22.82 -15.19
CA THR A 4 41.48 -22.61 -14.81
C THR A 4 41.12 -21.13 -14.91
N SER A 5 40.12 -20.77 -15.70
CA SER A 5 39.51 -19.43 -15.68
C SER A 5 38.19 -19.47 -14.91
N SER A 6 38.24 -19.16 -13.62
CA SER A 6 37.10 -18.74 -12.82
C SER A 6 36.73 -17.31 -13.23
N GLY A 7 35.71 -17.16 -14.08
CA GLY A 7 35.09 -15.87 -14.33
C GLY A 7 34.17 -15.51 -13.16
N SER A 8 34.65 -14.66 -12.25
CA SER A 8 33.81 -13.93 -11.30
C SER A 8 32.90 -12.98 -12.09
N GLY A 9 31.63 -13.33 -12.21
CA GLY A 9 30.59 -12.43 -12.69
C GLY A 9 30.41 -11.31 -11.67
N GLN A 10 31.16 -10.22 -11.82
CA GLN A 10 30.82 -8.96 -11.18
C GLN A 10 29.49 -8.50 -11.76
N ASN A 11 28.43 -8.51 -10.94
CA ASN A 11 27.20 -7.78 -11.19
C ASN A 11 27.58 -6.31 -11.39
N GLN A 12 27.67 -5.87 -12.64
CA GLN A 12 27.74 -4.46 -12.96
C GLN A 12 26.37 -3.86 -12.66
N HIS A 13 26.21 -3.35 -11.44
CA HIS A 13 25.14 -2.43 -11.12
C HIS A 13 25.21 -1.29 -12.14
N ALA A 14 24.12 -1.07 -12.89
CA ALA A 14 24.00 0.11 -13.72
C ALA A 14 24.16 1.33 -12.81
N LYS A 15 25.32 1.99 -12.89
CA LYS A 15 25.62 3.18 -12.08
C LYS A 15 24.50 4.19 -12.29
N SER A 16 23.73 4.43 -11.24
CA SER A 16 22.85 5.59 -11.16
C SER A 16 23.72 6.82 -11.43
N ALA A 17 23.34 7.65 -12.40
CA ALA A 17 24.05 8.90 -12.69
C ALA A 17 23.90 9.95 -11.56
N GLY A 18 23.05 9.68 -10.55
CA GLY A 18 22.85 10.52 -9.37
C GLY A 18 23.42 9.93 -8.10
N LYS A 19 23.59 10.79 -7.09
CA LYS A 19 24.07 10.49 -5.74
C LYS A 19 23.13 9.62 -4.91
N PHE A 20 21.87 9.46 -5.31
CA PHE A 20 20.91 8.65 -4.57
C PHE A 20 19.95 7.84 -5.46
N VAL A 21 19.47 6.73 -4.90
CA VAL A 21 18.37 5.92 -5.44
C VAL A 21 17.20 5.93 -4.44
N VAL A 22 15.98 5.70 -4.93
CA VAL A 22 14.78 5.61 -4.09
C VAL A 22 14.11 4.28 -4.33
N MET A 23 13.86 3.51 -3.27
CA MET A 23 13.25 2.18 -3.33
C MET A 23 11.98 2.11 -2.47
N GLY A 24 11.20 1.06 -2.68
CA GLY A 24 9.91 0.86 -2.03
C GLY A 24 8.75 1.20 -2.97
N ALA A 25 7.60 0.59 -2.72
CA ALA A 25 6.40 0.81 -3.53
C ALA A 25 5.52 1.89 -2.93
N ARG A 26 4.78 2.54 -3.82
CA ARG A 26 3.61 3.33 -3.46
C ARG A 26 2.43 2.36 -3.50
N CYS A 27 1.50 2.44 -2.56
CA CYS A 27 0.37 1.51 -2.49
C CYS A 27 -0.96 2.23 -2.74
N CYS A 28 -1.98 1.49 -3.19
CA CYS A 28 -3.34 2.01 -3.26
C CYS A 28 -3.90 2.25 -1.84
N ASN A 29 -4.91 3.11 -1.75
CA ASN A 29 -5.62 3.35 -0.49
C ASN A 29 -6.71 2.30 -0.23
N SER A 30 -6.77 1.23 -1.04
CA SER A 30 -7.81 0.22 -0.98
C SER A 30 -7.68 -0.71 0.22
N ALA A 31 -8.82 -1.03 0.81
CA ALA A 31 -8.99 -2.20 1.66
C ALA A 31 -9.45 -3.38 0.80
N ILE A 32 -8.63 -4.44 0.72
CA ILE A 32 -8.99 -5.68 0.01
C ILE A 32 -8.97 -6.82 1.01
N GLY A 33 -10.15 -7.35 1.34
CA GLY A 33 -10.30 -8.43 2.30
C GLY A 33 -10.11 -7.97 3.75
N ALA A 34 -9.41 -8.79 4.55
CA ALA A 34 -9.17 -8.53 5.97
C ALA A 34 -7.82 -7.85 6.29
N PHE A 35 -6.96 -7.70 5.29
CA PHE A 35 -5.62 -7.15 5.43
C PHE A 35 -5.51 -5.78 4.77
N HIS A 36 -4.65 -4.93 5.31
CA HIS A 36 -4.28 -3.67 4.68
C HIS A 36 -2.82 -3.78 4.25
N PRO A 37 -2.51 -3.94 2.95
CA PRO A 37 -1.14 -3.94 2.50
C PRO A 37 -0.60 -2.50 2.50
N ARG A 38 -0.36 -1.92 3.69
CA ARG A 38 0.30 -0.61 3.82
C ARG A 38 1.81 -0.79 3.78
N SER A 39 2.34 -1.10 2.59
CA SER A 39 3.74 -0.77 2.29
C SER A 39 3.80 0.59 1.61
N TRP A 40 3.72 1.62 2.44
CA TRP A 40 3.84 3.03 2.06
C TRP A 40 5.22 3.63 2.38
N ARG A 41 6.15 2.81 2.89
CA ARG A 41 7.50 3.25 3.21
C ARG A 41 8.37 3.28 1.96
N LEU A 42 8.78 4.48 1.58
CA LEU A 42 9.84 4.73 0.60
C LEU A 42 11.14 5.00 1.33
N VAL A 43 12.26 4.63 0.73
CA VAL A 43 13.60 4.80 1.31
C VAL A 43 14.57 5.35 0.27
N SER A 44 15.39 6.31 0.66
CA SER A 44 16.49 6.84 -0.15
C SER A 44 17.81 6.22 0.31
N LEU A 45 18.58 5.75 -0.67
CA LEU A 45 19.90 5.17 -0.45
C LEU A 45 20.94 5.94 -1.25
N ASP A 46 22.16 6.04 -0.73
CA ASP A 46 23.30 6.49 -1.51
C ASP A 46 23.53 5.53 -2.69
N ALA A 47 23.77 6.09 -3.87
CA ALA A 47 23.84 5.28 -5.09
C ALA A 47 25.09 4.40 -5.18
N ASP A 48 26.16 4.73 -4.45
CA ASP A 48 27.42 3.99 -4.47
C ASP A 48 27.52 3.01 -3.29
N THR A 49 27.11 3.44 -2.09
CA THR A 49 27.21 2.60 -0.88
C THR A 49 25.97 1.76 -0.60
N LEU A 50 24.82 2.13 -1.18
CA LEU A 50 23.50 1.55 -0.91
C LEU A 50 23.04 1.70 0.55
N GLU A 51 23.70 2.56 1.32
CA GLU A 51 23.32 2.90 2.69
C GLU A 51 22.23 3.97 2.71
N PRO A 52 21.34 3.98 3.72
CA PRO A 52 20.32 5.02 3.86
C PRO A 52 20.91 6.43 3.88
N THR A 53 20.42 7.31 3.00
CA THR A 53 20.89 8.69 2.88
C THR A 53 19.77 9.68 3.08
N VAL A 54 20.04 10.80 3.75
CA VAL A 54 19.02 11.82 4.05
C VAL A 54 18.77 12.69 2.82
N VAL A 55 17.51 12.78 2.44
CA VAL A 55 17.05 13.62 1.33
C VAL A 55 15.84 14.46 1.76
N SER A 56 15.48 15.42 0.92
CA SER A 56 14.26 16.21 1.07
C SER A 56 13.11 15.57 0.29
N TRP A 57 11.98 15.36 0.94
CA TRP A 57 10.75 14.79 0.39
C TRP A 57 9.62 15.82 0.39
N HIS A 58 8.93 16.02 -0.73
CA HIS A 58 7.69 16.82 -0.76
C HIS A 58 6.80 16.46 -1.95
N TYR A 59 5.49 16.58 -1.77
CA TYR A 59 4.56 16.43 -2.89
C TYR A 59 4.64 17.64 -3.82
N LYS A 60 4.49 17.40 -5.12
CA LYS A 60 4.58 18.44 -6.15
C LYS A 60 3.63 19.62 -5.92
N HIS A 61 2.45 19.36 -5.35
CA HIS A 61 1.41 20.36 -5.13
C HIS A 61 1.05 20.55 -3.65
N GLY A 62 1.93 20.20 -2.69
CA GLY A 62 1.61 20.41 -1.28
C GLY A 62 2.71 20.07 -0.27
N GLY A 63 2.48 20.52 0.96
CA GLY A 63 3.30 20.23 2.13
C GLY A 63 4.58 21.04 2.23
N ARG A 64 5.13 21.13 3.45
CA ARG A 64 6.53 21.54 3.65
C ARG A 64 7.43 20.34 3.38
N PRO A 65 8.65 20.56 2.86
CA PRO A 65 9.60 19.48 2.71
C PRO A 65 9.91 18.80 4.05
N VAL A 66 9.94 17.48 4.04
CA VAL A 66 10.35 16.64 5.16
C VAL A 66 11.73 16.10 4.86
N MET A 67 12.64 16.17 5.84
CA MET A 67 13.98 15.60 5.72
C MET A 67 14.00 14.21 6.36
N GLY A 68 14.57 13.23 5.66
CA GLY A 68 14.70 11.86 6.17
C GLY A 68 15.33 10.93 5.15
N ASN A 69 15.75 9.75 5.60
CA ASN A 69 16.15 8.66 4.70
C ASN A 69 14.97 7.76 4.32
N ASP A 70 13.83 7.93 4.97
CA ASP A 70 12.58 7.29 4.62
C ASP A 70 11.41 8.28 4.61
N PHE A 71 10.34 7.86 3.95
CA PHE A 71 9.13 8.63 3.79
C PHE A 71 7.92 7.71 3.77
N PHE A 72 6.92 8.01 4.60
CA PHE A 72 5.64 7.30 4.63
C PHE A 72 4.65 8.02 3.72
N ASP A 73 4.39 7.43 2.56
CA ASP A 73 3.59 8.05 1.50
C ASP A 73 2.09 7.99 1.81
N THR A 74 1.50 9.16 2.06
CA THR A 74 0.07 9.34 2.36
C THR A 74 -0.75 9.79 1.15
N GLN A 75 -0.10 10.13 0.03
CA GLN A 75 -0.74 10.66 -1.19
C GLN A 75 -0.12 10.00 -2.44
N PRO A 76 -0.31 8.68 -2.60
CA PRO A 76 0.29 7.89 -3.67
C PRO A 76 -0.10 8.36 -5.08
N ASP A 77 -1.20 9.08 -5.22
CA ASP A 77 -1.69 9.64 -6.50
C ASP A 77 -1.02 10.95 -6.91
N GLN A 78 -0.22 11.57 -6.04
CA GLN A 78 0.53 12.78 -6.36
C GLN A 78 1.96 12.46 -6.78
N HIS A 79 2.54 13.28 -7.66
CA HIS A 79 3.99 13.22 -7.86
C HIS A 79 4.73 13.58 -6.57
N LEU A 80 5.71 12.75 -6.21
CA LEU A 80 6.60 12.99 -5.06
C LEU A 80 7.96 13.43 -5.55
N ILE A 81 8.45 14.56 -5.04
CA ILE A 81 9.75 15.10 -5.38
C ILE A 81 10.73 14.73 -4.27
N VAL A 82 11.85 14.16 -4.69
CA VAL A 82 12.96 13.77 -3.83
C VAL A 82 14.19 14.57 -4.25
N SER A 83 14.88 15.21 -3.32
CA SER A 83 16.00 16.09 -3.66
C SER A 83 17.17 15.97 -2.67
N SER A 84 18.38 16.02 -3.20
CA SER A 84 19.64 16.03 -2.43
C SER A 84 20.60 17.03 -3.05
N GLY A 85 20.80 18.18 -2.39
CA GLY A 85 21.56 19.30 -2.95
C GLY A 85 20.94 19.80 -4.26
N THR A 86 21.69 19.71 -5.36
CA THR A 86 21.26 20.12 -6.71
C THR A 86 20.56 19.02 -7.50
N GLU A 87 20.54 17.78 -6.99
CA GLU A 87 19.90 16.65 -7.65
C GLU A 87 18.44 16.55 -7.25
N ARG A 88 17.59 16.29 -8.24
CA ARG A 88 16.15 16.15 -8.08
C ARG A 88 15.60 14.98 -8.89
N MET A 89 14.79 14.16 -8.23
CA MET A 89 14.01 13.09 -8.83
C MET A 89 12.52 13.34 -8.59
N THR A 90 11.67 13.01 -9.57
CA THR A 90 10.21 13.04 -9.39
C THR A 90 9.67 11.63 -9.55
N LEU A 91 9.19 11.03 -8.45
CA LEU A 91 8.51 9.75 -8.50
C LEU A 91 7.15 9.91 -9.17
N ASN A 92 6.79 8.91 -9.96
CA ASN A 92 5.48 8.86 -10.60
C ASN A 92 4.39 8.52 -9.58
N PRO A 93 3.15 9.02 -9.75
CA PRO A 93 1.98 8.52 -9.03
C PRO A 93 1.88 7.01 -9.16
N LEU A 94 1.16 6.39 -8.22
CA LEU A 94 0.82 4.98 -8.26
C LEU A 94 0.44 4.54 -9.69
N ASN A 95 1.12 3.50 -10.14
CA ASN A 95 1.04 3.02 -11.51
C ASN A 95 0.68 1.54 -11.60
N ILE A 96 0.60 0.81 -10.49
CA ILE A 96 0.16 -0.58 -10.43
C ILE A 96 -0.85 -0.70 -9.29
N SER A 97 -2.03 -1.18 -9.61
CA SER A 97 -3.09 -1.52 -8.66
C SER A 97 -3.56 -2.94 -8.94
N ALA A 98 -4.06 -3.62 -7.92
CA ALA A 98 -4.54 -4.98 -8.02
C ALA A 98 -5.78 -5.16 -7.16
N ASN A 99 -6.69 -6.01 -7.63
CA ASN A 99 -7.83 -6.49 -6.86
C ASN A 99 -7.58 -7.95 -6.44
N PHE A 100 -8.63 -8.70 -6.08
CA PHE A 100 -8.45 -10.07 -5.60
C PHE A 100 -7.84 -11.00 -6.67
N PRO A 101 -8.31 -11.01 -7.94
CA PRO A 101 -7.71 -11.89 -8.95
C PRO A 101 -7.20 -11.21 -10.25
N ALA A 102 -7.08 -9.89 -10.28
CA ALA A 102 -6.61 -9.17 -11.46
C ALA A 102 -5.71 -7.99 -11.08
N MET A 103 -4.97 -7.50 -12.06
CA MET A 103 -4.03 -6.39 -11.93
C MET A 103 -4.25 -5.37 -13.05
N CYS A 104 -3.95 -4.11 -12.75
CA CYS A 104 -4.01 -3.03 -13.73
C CYS A 104 -2.84 -2.06 -13.53
N ALA A 105 -2.17 -1.76 -14.64
CA ALA A 105 -1.08 -0.81 -14.71
C ALA A 105 -1.49 0.46 -15.47
N ARG A 106 -1.12 1.62 -14.90
CA ARG A 106 -1.17 2.93 -15.56
C ARG A 106 0.17 3.18 -16.23
N ARG A 107 0.17 3.20 -17.56
CA ARG A 107 1.37 3.44 -18.37
C ARG A 107 1.79 4.91 -18.35
N ASP A 108 3.05 5.15 -18.67
CA ASP A 108 3.64 6.49 -18.77
C ASP A 108 2.96 7.33 -19.87
N ASP A 109 2.47 6.67 -20.92
CA ASP A 109 1.65 7.25 -21.98
C ASP A 109 0.17 7.45 -21.59
N GLN A 110 -0.16 7.24 -20.30
CA GLN A 110 -1.48 7.41 -19.68
C GLN A 110 -2.56 6.44 -20.17
N TYR A 111 -2.19 5.41 -20.93
CA TYR A 111 -3.05 4.27 -21.20
C TYR A 111 -3.06 3.28 -20.03
N LEU A 112 -4.05 2.40 -20.03
CA LEU A 112 -4.16 1.30 -19.09
C LEU A 112 -3.73 -0.01 -19.73
N HIS A 113 -3.27 -0.93 -18.90
CA HIS A 113 -3.06 -2.34 -19.26
C HIS A 113 -3.50 -3.20 -18.09
N ALA A 114 -4.41 -4.15 -18.32
CA ALA A 114 -4.85 -5.09 -17.30
C ALA A 114 -4.47 -6.52 -17.70
N TRP A 115 -4.26 -7.36 -16.69
CA TRP A 115 -3.99 -8.78 -16.83
C TRP A 115 -4.46 -9.56 -15.59
N GLY A 116 -4.45 -10.89 -15.68
CA GLY A 116 -5.03 -11.78 -14.68
C GLY A 116 -6.41 -12.25 -15.10
N TRP A 117 -7.29 -12.51 -14.13
CA TRP A 117 -8.58 -13.13 -14.43
C TRP A 117 -9.52 -12.13 -15.13
N ALA A 118 -9.86 -12.41 -16.39
CA ALA A 118 -10.67 -11.54 -17.25
C ALA A 118 -12.01 -11.11 -16.61
N GLU A 119 -12.73 -12.05 -15.98
CA GLU A 119 -14.03 -11.79 -15.35
C GLU A 119 -13.96 -10.76 -14.22
N PHE A 120 -12.79 -10.49 -13.66
CA PHE A 120 -12.58 -9.56 -12.55
C PHE A 120 -11.85 -8.29 -12.99
N GLY A 121 -11.85 -8.01 -14.30
CA GLY A 121 -11.22 -6.84 -14.87
C GLY A 121 -9.75 -7.04 -15.28
N GLY A 122 -9.29 -8.30 -15.34
CA GLY A 122 -7.99 -8.66 -15.94
C GLY A 122 -7.94 -8.45 -17.46
N GLU A 123 -9.08 -8.15 -18.09
CA GLU A 123 -9.15 -7.64 -19.46
C GLU A 123 -9.85 -6.28 -19.46
N LEU A 124 -9.32 -5.34 -20.25
CA LEU A 124 -9.93 -4.01 -20.39
C LEU A 124 -11.12 -4.05 -21.37
N PRO A 125 -12.27 -3.48 -21.01
CA PRO A 125 -13.32 -3.18 -21.97
C PRO A 125 -12.89 -2.16 -23.04
N GLU A 126 -13.53 -2.16 -24.21
CA GLU A 126 -13.17 -1.30 -25.35
C GLU A 126 -13.25 0.21 -25.05
N GLU A 127 -14.19 0.62 -24.22
CA GLU A 127 -14.33 2.00 -23.75
C GLU A 127 -13.20 2.40 -22.80
N ILE A 128 -12.67 1.46 -22.01
CA ILE A 128 -11.56 1.68 -21.09
C ILE A 128 -10.23 1.69 -21.85
N LYS A 129 -10.05 0.85 -22.88
CA LYS A 129 -8.88 0.86 -23.78
C LYS A 129 -8.64 2.23 -24.45
N LYS A 130 -9.68 3.03 -24.62
CA LYS A 130 -9.63 4.37 -25.26
C LYS A 130 -9.23 5.50 -24.30
N ILE A 131 -9.17 5.23 -23.00
CA ILE A 131 -8.74 6.22 -22.00
C ILE A 131 -7.23 6.42 -22.11
N LYS A 132 -6.83 7.67 -22.39
CA LYS A 132 -5.44 8.11 -22.59
C LYS A 132 -5.04 9.26 -21.65
N ASP A 133 -5.82 9.43 -20.59
CA ASP A 133 -5.72 10.49 -19.60
C ASP A 133 -6.02 9.96 -18.20
N ALA A 134 -5.74 8.67 -17.96
CA ALA A 134 -5.86 8.07 -16.63
C ALA A 134 -4.87 8.76 -15.67
N VAL A 135 -5.31 9.12 -14.47
CA VAL A 135 -4.48 9.78 -13.45
C VAL A 135 -4.47 9.06 -12.10
N GLN A 136 -5.41 8.14 -11.87
CA GLN A 136 -5.43 7.24 -10.71
C GLN A 136 -6.15 5.95 -11.11
N ILE A 137 -5.67 4.82 -10.57
CA ILE A 137 -6.34 3.52 -10.63
C ILE A 137 -6.53 3.05 -9.19
N GLU A 138 -7.77 2.73 -8.84
CA GLU A 138 -8.11 2.12 -7.56
C GLU A 138 -8.80 0.78 -7.77
N SER A 139 -8.72 -0.07 -6.76
CA SER A 139 -9.32 -1.40 -6.78
C SER A 139 -10.31 -1.59 -5.65
N SER A 140 -11.39 -2.31 -5.95
CA SER A 140 -12.21 -3.00 -4.96
C SER A 140 -11.77 -4.47 -4.91
N MET A 141 -12.52 -5.36 -4.24
CA MET A 141 -12.17 -6.78 -4.25
C MET A 141 -12.29 -7.40 -5.64
N ALA A 142 -13.21 -6.94 -6.49
CA ALA A 142 -13.53 -7.58 -7.78
C ALA A 142 -13.76 -6.61 -8.95
N ALA A 143 -13.35 -5.35 -8.79
CA ALA A 143 -13.47 -4.32 -9.81
C ALA A 143 -12.34 -3.29 -9.69
N PHE A 144 -12.12 -2.55 -10.76
CA PHE A 144 -11.25 -1.38 -10.80
C PHE A 144 -12.07 -0.12 -11.09
N ALA A 145 -11.55 1.01 -10.64
CA ALA A 145 -12.01 2.34 -11.02
C ALA A 145 -10.82 3.17 -11.51
N VAL A 146 -11.03 3.92 -12.59
CA VAL A 146 -10.04 4.87 -13.14
C VAL A 146 -10.57 6.29 -13.05
N ARG A 147 -9.79 7.17 -12.42
CA ARG A 147 -9.99 8.62 -12.47
C ARG A 147 -9.26 9.17 -13.69
N ARG A 148 -9.92 10.04 -14.43
CA ARG A 148 -9.38 10.71 -15.62
C ARG A 148 -8.94 12.14 -15.29
N ALA A 149 -8.02 12.69 -16.08
CA ALA A 149 -7.48 14.03 -15.89
C ALA A 149 -8.56 15.12 -15.98
N ASN A 150 -9.66 14.86 -16.72
CA ASN A 150 -10.83 15.73 -16.80
C ASN A 150 -11.78 15.61 -15.57
N GLY A 151 -11.37 14.91 -14.52
CA GLY A 151 -12.14 14.76 -13.27
C GLY A 151 -13.35 13.81 -13.36
N SER A 152 -13.47 13.02 -14.43
CA SER A 152 -14.48 11.95 -14.53
C SER A 152 -13.95 10.59 -14.08
N VAL A 153 -14.86 9.65 -13.79
CA VAL A 153 -14.53 8.28 -13.38
C VAL A 153 -15.16 7.23 -14.29
N ARG A 154 -14.49 6.11 -14.48
CA ARG A 154 -15.03 4.88 -15.08
C ARG A 154 -14.67 3.69 -14.19
N ALA A 155 -15.48 2.64 -14.22
CA ALA A 155 -15.21 1.39 -13.51
C ALA A 155 -15.43 0.20 -14.44
N TRP A 156 -14.77 -0.91 -14.14
CA TRP A 156 -14.92 -2.20 -14.81
C TRP A 156 -14.54 -3.33 -13.87
N GLY A 157 -15.03 -4.54 -14.13
CA GLY A 157 -14.78 -5.70 -13.27
C GLY A 157 -15.90 -6.73 -13.38
N SER A 158 -16.05 -7.53 -12.33
CA SER A 158 -17.06 -8.59 -12.29
C SER A 158 -18.46 -8.03 -12.48
N PRO A 159 -19.27 -8.58 -13.43
CA PRO A 159 -20.65 -8.14 -13.63
C PRO A 159 -21.55 -8.47 -12.43
N LEU A 160 -21.12 -9.39 -11.56
CA LEU A 160 -21.82 -9.74 -10.32
C LEU A 160 -21.48 -8.77 -9.17
N ASN A 161 -20.48 -7.91 -9.34
CA ASN A 161 -20.10 -6.93 -8.35
C ASN A 161 -20.69 -5.55 -8.69
N PRO A 162 -21.55 -4.97 -7.84
CA PRO A 162 -22.17 -3.66 -8.10
C PRO A 162 -21.16 -2.51 -8.19
N SER A 163 -19.92 -2.63 -7.67
CA SER A 163 -18.91 -1.58 -7.82
C SER A 163 -18.29 -1.50 -9.22
N SER A 164 -18.52 -2.50 -10.08
CA SER A 164 -17.98 -2.55 -11.44
C SER A 164 -18.63 -1.57 -12.41
N LEU A 165 -19.78 -0.97 -12.05
CA LEU A 165 -20.49 -0.01 -12.87
C LEU A 165 -20.68 1.31 -12.11
N VAL A 166 -20.30 2.42 -12.73
CA VAL A 166 -20.52 3.75 -12.17
C VAL A 166 -21.96 4.20 -12.47
N PRO A 167 -22.76 4.59 -11.45
CA PRO A 167 -24.07 5.20 -11.65
C PRO A 167 -24.02 6.46 -12.56
N ALA A 168 -25.09 6.73 -13.31
CA ALA A 168 -25.09 7.75 -14.36
C ALA A 168 -24.85 9.18 -13.85
N ASP A 169 -25.38 9.49 -12.67
CA ASP A 169 -25.18 10.75 -11.96
C ASP A 169 -23.71 10.95 -11.55
N ILE A 170 -23.06 9.90 -11.05
CA ILE A 170 -21.62 9.92 -10.71
C ILE A 170 -20.76 9.95 -11.98
N ALA A 171 -21.14 9.21 -13.02
CA ALA A 171 -20.42 9.14 -14.29
C ALA A 171 -20.42 10.48 -15.06
N ALA A 172 -21.39 11.36 -14.78
CA ALA A 172 -21.51 12.71 -15.31
C ALA A 172 -20.62 13.75 -14.59
N LEU A 173 -20.07 13.40 -13.42
CA LEU A 173 -19.18 14.30 -12.67
C LEU A 173 -17.85 14.52 -13.42
N THR A 174 -17.33 15.73 -13.30
CA THR A 174 -16.06 16.18 -13.90
C THR A 174 -15.15 16.86 -12.88
N ASN A 175 -15.47 16.71 -11.60
CA ASN A 175 -14.81 17.37 -10.48
C ASN A 175 -14.32 16.37 -9.43
N ILE A 176 -14.12 15.10 -9.80
CA ILE A 176 -13.54 14.06 -8.94
C ILE A 176 -12.01 14.25 -8.90
N VAL A 177 -11.46 14.28 -7.69
CA VAL A 177 -10.02 14.46 -7.43
C VAL A 177 -9.37 13.26 -6.75
N GLY A 178 -10.15 12.31 -6.23
CA GLY A 178 -9.64 11.09 -5.61
C GLY A 178 -10.68 9.98 -5.63
N ILE A 179 -10.22 8.74 -5.62
CA ILE A 179 -11.03 7.52 -5.48
C ILE A 179 -10.43 6.72 -4.31
N PHE A 180 -11.28 6.02 -3.57
CA PHE A 180 -10.91 5.11 -2.49
C PHE A 180 -11.69 3.81 -2.65
N GLY A 181 -11.01 2.67 -2.49
CA GLY A 181 -11.61 1.35 -2.65
C GLY A 181 -11.90 0.65 -1.32
N GLY A 182 -13.02 -0.06 -1.28
CA GLY A 182 -13.34 -1.10 -0.29
C GLY A 182 -13.74 -2.39 -1.02
N ASN A 183 -14.17 -3.43 -0.30
CA ASN A 183 -14.38 -4.74 -0.95
C ASN A 183 -15.40 -4.72 -2.10
N TYR A 184 -16.50 -3.99 -1.95
CA TYR A 184 -17.61 -3.99 -2.92
C TYR A 184 -18.11 -2.59 -3.26
N VAL A 185 -17.31 -1.57 -2.94
CA VAL A 185 -17.72 -0.16 -2.95
C VAL A 185 -16.52 0.69 -3.33
N PHE A 186 -16.79 1.79 -4.01
CA PHE A 186 -15.87 2.89 -4.19
C PHE A 186 -16.44 4.17 -3.60
N VAL A 187 -15.55 5.04 -3.13
CA VAL A 187 -15.84 6.40 -2.71
C VAL A 187 -15.03 7.37 -3.56
N ALA A 188 -15.67 8.34 -4.19
CA ALA A 188 -15.00 9.41 -4.93
C ALA A 188 -15.04 10.72 -4.13
N LEU A 189 -13.88 11.37 -4.03
CA LEU A 189 -13.70 12.69 -3.43
C LEU A 189 -13.81 13.76 -4.51
N LEU A 190 -14.61 14.78 -4.25
CA LEU A 190 -14.83 15.92 -5.13
C LEU A 190 -13.91 17.09 -4.78
N THR A 191 -13.66 17.98 -5.75
CA THR A 191 -12.93 19.25 -5.54
C THR A 191 -13.47 20.11 -4.39
N THR A 192 -14.76 19.97 -4.06
CA THR A 192 -15.44 20.69 -2.97
C THR A 192 -15.16 20.10 -1.59
N GLY A 193 -14.46 18.97 -1.50
CA GLY A 193 -14.27 18.21 -0.26
C GLY A 193 -15.48 17.34 0.12
N GLN A 194 -16.49 17.24 -0.75
CA GLN A 194 -17.59 16.28 -0.62
C GLN A 194 -17.20 14.92 -1.18
N VAL A 195 -17.97 13.89 -0.79
CA VAL A 195 -17.81 12.53 -1.33
C VAL A 195 -19.10 12.04 -1.98
N VAL A 196 -18.95 11.14 -2.95
CA VAL A 196 -20.01 10.28 -3.48
C VAL A 196 -19.56 8.83 -3.38
N ALA A 197 -20.50 7.89 -3.23
CA ALA A 197 -20.19 6.47 -3.12
C ALA A 197 -21.05 5.66 -4.09
N TRP A 198 -20.53 4.52 -4.55
CA TRP A 198 -21.28 3.54 -5.31
C TRP A 198 -20.78 2.12 -5.06
N GLY A 199 -21.65 1.13 -5.32
CA GLY A 199 -21.37 -0.27 -5.10
C GLY A 199 -22.47 -0.93 -4.26
N LEU A 200 -22.10 -1.94 -3.49
CA LEU A 200 -23.04 -2.70 -2.66
C LEU A 200 -23.59 -1.82 -1.53
N GLU A 201 -24.90 -1.61 -1.48
CA GLU A 201 -25.57 -0.73 -0.50
C GLU A 201 -25.18 -1.05 0.94
N GLU A 202 -25.25 -2.33 1.33
CA GLU A 202 -24.94 -2.78 2.70
C GLU A 202 -23.46 -2.62 3.09
N ALA A 203 -22.56 -2.54 2.09
CA ALA A 203 -21.12 -2.33 2.33
C ALA A 203 -20.71 -0.85 2.32
N GLY A 204 -21.68 0.08 2.29
CA GLY A 204 -21.42 1.53 2.22
C GLY A 204 -21.57 2.14 0.83
N GLY A 205 -22.12 1.39 -0.15
CA GLY A 205 -22.39 1.91 -1.50
C GLY A 205 -23.45 3.01 -1.53
N LYS A 206 -24.30 3.09 -0.49
CA LYS A 206 -25.24 4.18 -0.27
C LYS A 206 -24.69 5.16 0.75
N LEU A 207 -24.48 6.40 0.31
CA LEU A 207 -23.96 7.47 1.14
C LEU A 207 -25.08 8.10 2.01
N PRO A 208 -24.93 8.19 3.34
CA PRO A 208 -25.89 8.90 4.19
C PRO A 208 -25.85 10.42 3.98
N ASP A 209 -27.01 11.09 4.06
CA ASP A 209 -27.15 12.56 3.88
C ASP A 209 -26.20 13.37 4.78
N LYS A 210 -26.04 12.94 6.04
CA LYS A 210 -25.12 13.60 6.98
C LYS A 210 -23.70 13.65 6.42
N ILE A 211 -23.24 12.60 5.74
CA ILE A 211 -21.90 12.52 5.17
C ILE A 211 -21.85 13.22 3.81
N ALA A 212 -22.91 13.13 3.00
CA ALA A 212 -23.01 13.82 1.70
C ALA A 212 -22.89 15.35 1.79
N THR A 213 -23.24 15.93 2.95
CA THR A 213 -23.13 17.38 3.22
C THR A 213 -21.74 17.84 3.70
N LEU A 214 -20.81 16.93 4.01
CA LEU A 214 -19.46 17.30 4.45
C LEU A 214 -18.66 17.89 3.29
N THR A 215 -17.99 19.03 3.50
CA THR A 215 -17.19 19.73 2.47
C THR A 215 -15.70 19.80 2.81
N ASP A 216 -15.26 19.02 3.78
CA ASP A 216 -13.91 19.05 4.31
C ASP A 216 -13.26 17.66 4.36
N VAL A 217 -13.81 16.67 3.66
CA VAL A 217 -13.19 15.35 3.52
C VAL A 217 -11.86 15.48 2.77
N VAL A 218 -10.84 14.77 3.27
CA VAL A 218 -9.48 14.73 2.69
C VAL A 218 -8.99 13.32 2.41
N GLY A 219 -9.66 12.29 2.95
CA GLY A 219 -9.32 10.90 2.71
C GLY A 219 -10.44 9.96 3.14
N ALA A 220 -10.40 8.72 2.66
CA ALA A 220 -11.29 7.66 3.11
C ALA A 220 -10.54 6.34 3.22
N VAL A 221 -10.98 5.48 4.14
CA VAL A 221 -10.46 4.13 4.35
C VAL A 221 -11.64 3.19 4.49
N GLY A 222 -11.60 2.05 3.80
CA GLY A 222 -12.60 0.99 3.91
C GLY A 222 -12.24 -0.06 4.96
N THR A 223 -13.24 -0.75 5.49
CA THR A 223 -13.12 -2.10 6.06
C THR A 223 -13.74 -3.10 5.07
N GLN A 224 -14.03 -4.32 5.51
CA GLN A 224 -14.74 -5.29 4.68
C GLN A 224 -16.11 -4.79 4.16
N HIS A 225 -16.86 -4.05 4.98
CA HIS A 225 -18.23 -3.62 4.66
C HIS A 225 -18.59 -2.21 5.19
N ALA A 226 -17.61 -1.38 5.56
CA ALA A 226 -17.85 -0.01 5.98
C ALA A 226 -16.75 0.93 5.47
N PHE A 227 -16.99 2.23 5.58
CA PHE A 227 -16.01 3.28 5.30
C PHE A 227 -15.92 4.26 6.45
N ALA A 228 -14.73 4.82 6.61
CA ALA A 228 -14.48 5.99 7.42
C ALA A 228 -13.81 7.08 6.57
N VAL A 229 -14.25 8.33 6.73
CA VAL A 229 -13.63 9.50 6.11
C VAL A 229 -12.82 10.29 7.13
N LEU A 230 -11.64 10.75 6.71
CA LEU A 230 -10.85 11.72 7.44
C LEU A 230 -11.19 13.12 6.93
N ARG A 231 -11.42 14.04 7.86
CA ARG A 231 -11.76 15.44 7.57
C ARG A 231 -10.56 16.34 7.87
N ARG A 232 -10.46 17.46 7.15
CA ARG A 232 -9.38 18.46 7.29
C ARG A 232 -9.28 19.01 8.71
N THR A 233 -10.38 18.97 9.47
CA THR A 233 -10.47 19.38 10.87
C THR A 233 -9.94 18.34 11.87
N GLY A 234 -9.39 17.21 11.41
CA GLY A 234 -8.95 16.10 12.25
C GLY A 234 -10.12 15.27 12.83
N GLN A 235 -11.33 15.46 12.30
CA GLN A 235 -12.50 14.64 12.63
C GLN A 235 -12.59 13.42 11.73
N VAL A 236 -13.36 12.42 12.18
CA VAL A 236 -13.77 11.27 11.38
C VAL A 236 -15.28 11.12 11.38
N ASP A 237 -15.82 10.58 10.29
CA ASP A 237 -17.21 10.12 10.16
C ASP A 237 -17.17 8.72 9.48
N ALA A 238 -18.15 7.86 9.77
CA ALA A 238 -18.19 6.49 9.22
C ALA A 238 -19.61 6.08 8.81
N TRP A 239 -19.71 5.14 7.88
CA TRP A 239 -20.97 4.54 7.41
C TRP A 239 -20.76 3.15 6.81
N GLY A 240 -21.86 2.44 6.54
CA GLY A 240 -21.88 1.06 6.05
C GLY A 240 -22.39 0.11 7.14
N ASP A 241 -21.96 -1.14 7.10
CA ASP A 241 -22.38 -2.15 8.06
C ASP A 241 -21.89 -1.83 9.49
N PRO A 242 -22.78 -1.68 10.49
CA PRO A 242 -22.42 -1.45 11.89
C PRO A 242 -21.46 -2.51 12.46
N ASP A 243 -21.61 -3.78 12.07
CA ASP A 243 -20.73 -4.89 12.50
C ASP A 243 -19.35 -4.85 11.84
N ASN A 244 -19.11 -3.90 10.95
CA ASN A 244 -17.82 -3.64 10.31
C ASN A 244 -17.31 -2.21 10.56
N GLY A 245 -17.88 -1.51 11.55
CA GLY A 245 -17.46 -0.16 11.93
C GLY A 245 -18.21 0.97 11.21
N GLY A 246 -19.32 0.66 10.55
CA GLY A 246 -20.18 1.66 9.89
C GLY A 246 -20.89 2.61 10.86
N GLU A 247 -20.98 2.26 12.14
CA GLU A 247 -21.47 3.17 13.19
C GLU A 247 -20.31 3.75 14.00
N LEU A 248 -20.12 5.06 13.92
CA LEU A 248 -19.07 5.76 14.65
C LEU A 248 -19.53 6.10 16.09
N PRO A 249 -18.82 5.63 17.14
CA PRO A 249 -19.11 6.02 18.52
C PRO A 249 -18.97 7.52 18.78
N GLU A 250 -19.74 8.06 19.72
CA GLU A 250 -19.77 9.50 20.02
C GLU A 250 -18.42 10.00 20.56
N GLU A 251 -17.73 9.18 21.36
CA GLU A 251 -16.41 9.51 21.91
C GLU A 251 -15.37 9.74 20.80
N ILE A 252 -15.45 8.96 19.72
CA ILE A 252 -14.55 9.10 18.57
C ILE A 252 -15.01 10.27 17.67
N ARG A 253 -16.31 10.49 17.54
CA ARG A 253 -16.89 11.63 16.81
C ARG A 253 -16.47 12.99 17.37
N GLN A 254 -16.12 13.04 18.65
CA GLN A 254 -15.66 14.25 19.33
C GLN A 254 -14.16 14.54 19.14
N LEU A 255 -13.38 13.59 18.61
CA LEU A 255 -11.97 13.81 18.31
C LEU A 255 -11.79 14.88 17.22
N ARG A 256 -10.71 15.66 17.35
CA ARG A 256 -10.35 16.77 16.42
C ARG A 256 -8.88 16.72 15.99
N ASP A 257 -8.21 15.63 16.33
CA ASP A 257 -6.77 15.46 16.18
C ASP A 257 -6.42 14.12 15.51
N VAL A 258 -7.37 13.48 14.83
CA VAL A 258 -7.07 12.26 14.07
C VAL A 258 -6.16 12.61 12.89
N VAL A 259 -5.06 11.87 12.75
CA VAL A 259 -4.06 12.05 11.69
C VAL A 259 -3.92 10.83 10.79
N GLN A 260 -4.44 9.68 11.20
CA GLN A 260 -4.34 8.43 10.44
C GLN A 260 -5.56 7.56 10.75
N ILE A 261 -6.10 6.91 9.71
CA ILE A 261 -7.11 5.84 9.84
C ILE A 261 -6.45 4.53 9.36
N ALA A 262 -6.69 3.47 10.11
CA ALA A 262 -6.27 2.10 9.87
C ALA A 262 -7.47 1.16 10.03
N HIS A 263 -7.34 -0.09 9.60
CA HIS A 263 -8.36 -1.11 9.83
C HIS A 263 -7.75 -2.48 10.14
N SER A 264 -8.52 -3.34 10.80
CA SER A 264 -8.18 -4.73 11.13
C SER A 264 -9.32 -5.66 10.70
N GLY A 265 -9.56 -5.72 9.38
CA GLY A 265 -10.69 -6.42 8.77
C GLY A 265 -12.07 -5.76 9.01
N ARG A 266 -12.59 -5.84 10.23
CA ARG A 266 -13.95 -5.38 10.61
C ARG A 266 -13.98 -4.22 11.61
N ASN A 267 -12.81 -3.75 12.00
CA ASN A 267 -12.66 -2.66 12.93
C ASN A 267 -11.81 -1.57 12.29
N PHE A 268 -12.08 -0.34 12.69
CA PHE A 268 -11.22 0.79 12.41
C PHE A 268 -10.37 1.13 13.63
N ALA A 269 -9.24 1.74 13.35
CA ALA A 269 -8.33 2.28 14.34
C ALA A 269 -7.84 3.65 13.87
N VAL A 270 -7.77 4.61 14.78
CA VAL A 270 -7.33 5.97 14.49
C VAL A 270 -6.16 6.36 15.36
N ARG A 271 -5.11 6.87 14.71
CA ARG A 271 -3.99 7.52 15.38
C ARG A 271 -4.31 8.99 15.55
N ARG A 272 -4.07 9.51 16.74
CA ARG A 272 -4.25 10.91 17.09
C ARG A 272 -2.90 11.64 17.06
N ALA A 273 -2.91 12.94 16.80
CA ALA A 273 -1.72 13.78 16.72
C ALA A 273 -0.95 13.82 18.04
N ASN A 274 -1.64 13.60 19.16
CA ASN A 274 -1.07 13.49 20.50
C ASN A 274 -0.47 12.09 20.81
N GLY A 275 -0.32 11.23 19.80
CA GLY A 275 0.26 9.90 19.93
C GLY A 275 -0.62 8.86 20.61
N GLN A 276 -1.90 9.15 20.82
CA GLN A 276 -2.88 8.18 21.34
C GLN A 276 -3.62 7.44 20.22
N LEU A 277 -4.34 6.39 20.60
CA LEU A 277 -5.12 5.53 19.71
C LEU A 277 -6.60 5.50 20.15
N ALA A 278 -7.52 5.39 19.18
CA ALA A 278 -8.88 4.91 19.44
C ALA A 278 -9.28 3.83 18.42
N VAL A 279 -10.19 2.92 18.80
CA VAL A 279 -10.68 1.84 17.92
C VAL A 279 -12.20 1.72 18.00
N TRP A 280 -12.84 1.32 16.90
CA TRP A 280 -14.27 1.00 16.88
C TRP A 280 -14.60 -0.09 15.85
N GLY A 281 -15.87 -0.53 15.86
CA GLY A 281 -16.37 -1.65 15.08
C GLY A 281 -16.78 -2.81 15.99
N ARG A 282 -16.80 -4.02 15.44
CA ARG A 282 -17.31 -5.19 16.16
C ARG A 282 -16.39 -5.62 17.31
N ARG A 283 -16.91 -5.56 18.54
CA ARG A 283 -16.17 -5.93 19.77
C ARG A 283 -15.77 -7.41 19.83
N THR A 284 -16.50 -8.30 19.15
CA THR A 284 -16.12 -9.73 19.08
C THR A 284 -15.07 -10.01 18.01
N ALA A 285 -14.73 -9.03 17.17
CA ALA A 285 -13.71 -9.16 16.13
C ALA A 285 -12.37 -8.55 16.55
N LEU A 286 -12.34 -7.71 17.60
CA LEU A 286 -11.12 -7.17 18.19
C LEU A 286 -11.36 -6.90 19.69
N PRO A 287 -10.52 -7.44 20.60
CA PRO A 287 -10.67 -7.19 22.03
C PRO A 287 -10.37 -5.72 22.38
N PRO A 288 -10.82 -5.24 23.57
CA PRO A 288 -10.49 -3.91 24.06
C PRO A 288 -8.99 -3.64 24.06
N ILE A 289 -8.61 -2.37 23.89
CA ILE A 289 -7.21 -1.96 23.95
C ILE A 289 -6.65 -2.27 25.36
N PRO A 290 -5.53 -2.99 25.47
CA PRO A 290 -4.86 -3.23 26.76
C PRO A 290 -4.41 -1.94 27.45
N GLU A 291 -4.39 -1.93 28.79
CA GLU A 291 -4.08 -0.74 29.60
C GLU A 291 -2.69 -0.14 29.29
N ASP A 292 -1.72 -1.00 29.01
CA ASP A 292 -0.35 -0.63 28.67
C ASP A 292 -0.20 -0.04 27.26
N ILE A 293 -1.25 -0.11 26.43
CA ILE A 293 -1.38 0.54 25.12
C ILE A 293 -2.28 1.79 25.21
N VAL A 294 -3.36 1.74 25.99
CA VAL A 294 -4.29 2.88 26.20
C VAL A 294 -3.56 4.12 26.68
N ASN A 295 -2.55 3.95 27.54
CA ASN A 295 -1.81 5.04 28.16
C ASN A 295 -0.63 5.56 27.32
N LEU A 296 -0.40 5.04 26.12
CA LEU A 296 0.66 5.54 25.23
C LEU A 296 0.28 6.91 24.64
N ASP A 297 1.29 7.78 24.54
CA ASP A 297 1.21 9.13 23.98
C ASP A 297 2.26 9.37 22.88
N ASP A 298 2.92 8.31 22.42
CA ASP A 298 4.03 8.35 21.48
C ASP A 298 3.83 7.39 20.28
N ILE A 299 2.60 6.95 20.02
CA ILE A 299 2.30 6.13 18.84
C ILE A 299 2.56 6.95 17.58
N VAL A 300 3.34 6.39 16.65
CA VAL A 300 3.69 7.00 15.36
C VAL A 300 3.09 6.28 14.16
N ASP A 301 2.67 5.03 14.30
CA ASP A 301 2.06 4.25 13.21
C ASP A 301 1.18 3.11 13.72
N ILE A 302 0.25 2.67 12.86
CA ILE A 302 -0.72 1.59 13.10
C ILE A 302 -0.73 0.64 11.91
N ALA A 303 -0.53 -0.66 12.16
CA ALA A 303 -0.78 -1.74 11.21
C ALA A 303 -1.88 -2.67 11.72
N GLY A 304 -2.74 -3.16 10.84
CA GLY A 304 -3.84 -4.03 11.22
C GLY A 304 -3.93 -5.26 10.32
N LYS A 305 -4.19 -6.40 10.94
CA LYS A 305 -4.49 -7.68 10.28
C LYS A 305 -5.88 -8.16 10.68
N SER A 306 -6.31 -9.32 10.22
CA SER A 306 -7.60 -9.88 10.62
C SER A 306 -7.63 -10.10 12.15
N GLY A 307 -8.42 -9.30 12.85
CA GLY A 307 -8.65 -9.41 14.29
C GLY A 307 -7.52 -8.94 15.22
N ALA A 308 -6.52 -8.21 14.71
CA ALA A 308 -5.43 -7.69 15.54
C ALA A 308 -4.86 -6.38 15.01
N ILE A 309 -4.25 -5.60 15.91
CA ILE A 309 -3.59 -4.32 15.61
C ILE A 309 -2.21 -4.30 16.26
N ALA A 310 -1.23 -3.80 15.51
CA ALA A 310 0.09 -3.43 15.99
C ALA A 310 0.28 -1.91 15.92
N VAL A 311 0.92 -1.33 16.94
CA VAL A 311 1.28 0.07 17.04
C VAL A 311 2.78 0.21 17.17
N ARG A 312 3.38 1.09 16.35
CA ARG A 312 4.79 1.48 16.47
C ARG A 312 4.88 2.76 17.28
N ARG A 313 5.80 2.79 18.24
CA ARG A 313 6.09 3.93 19.10
C ARG A 313 7.25 4.76 18.57
N ALA A 314 7.33 6.03 18.94
CA ALA A 314 8.38 6.95 18.53
C ALA A 314 9.78 6.50 18.97
N ASN A 315 9.85 5.71 20.05
CA ASN A 315 11.09 5.11 20.56
C ASN A 315 11.50 3.82 19.83
N GLY A 316 10.84 3.46 18.73
CA GLY A 316 11.14 2.26 17.94
C GLY A 316 10.64 0.95 18.52
N GLN A 317 9.84 0.97 19.60
CA GLN A 317 9.17 -0.23 20.11
C GLN A 317 7.89 -0.53 19.34
N ILE A 318 7.48 -1.80 19.39
CA ILE A 318 6.18 -2.26 18.90
C ILE A 318 5.35 -2.82 20.05
N LYS A 319 4.05 -2.53 20.05
CA LYS A 319 3.05 -3.27 20.83
C LYS A 319 1.97 -3.79 19.90
N ALA A 320 1.38 -4.92 20.21
CA ALA A 320 0.23 -5.43 19.46
C ALA A 320 -0.71 -6.22 20.36
N TRP A 321 -1.96 -6.30 19.95
CA TRP A 321 -2.99 -7.09 20.61
C TRP A 321 -4.02 -7.58 19.58
N GLY A 322 -4.71 -8.66 19.91
CA GLY A 322 -5.69 -9.26 19.02
C GLY A 322 -6.43 -10.44 19.64
N MET A 323 -7.16 -11.16 18.81
CA MET A 323 -8.01 -12.28 19.22
C MET A 323 -7.23 -13.47 19.76
N THR A 324 -5.96 -13.66 19.37
CA THR A 324 -5.13 -14.79 19.79
C THR A 324 -3.92 -14.32 20.62
N GLN A 325 -3.37 -15.21 21.44
CA GLN A 325 -2.14 -14.93 22.19
C GLN A 325 -0.94 -14.68 21.27
N ARG A 326 -0.98 -15.18 20.03
CA ARG A 326 0.08 -14.98 19.03
C ARG A 326 -0.01 -13.62 18.34
N ASP A 327 -1.06 -12.85 18.58
CA ASP A 327 -1.18 -11.47 18.10
C ASP A 327 -0.30 -10.49 18.89
N THR A 328 0.02 -10.82 20.14
CA THR A 328 0.98 -10.09 20.97
C THR A 328 2.41 -10.48 20.57
N PRO A 329 3.32 -9.53 20.36
CA PRO A 329 4.71 -9.86 20.05
C PRO A 329 5.35 -10.61 21.24
N PRO A 330 6.16 -11.65 20.99
CA PRO A 330 7.05 -12.24 22.00
C PRO A 330 7.97 -11.19 22.64
N GLU A 331 8.46 -11.46 23.85
CA GLU A 331 9.29 -10.54 24.64
C GLU A 331 10.53 -10.07 23.85
N GLU A 332 11.17 -10.98 23.11
CA GLU A 332 12.36 -10.67 22.31
C GLU A 332 12.08 -9.68 21.17
N ILE A 333 10.83 -9.59 20.71
CA ILE A 333 10.37 -8.60 19.73
C ILE A 333 9.89 -7.33 20.44
N ALA A 334 9.19 -7.47 21.57
CA ALA A 334 8.66 -6.34 22.34
C ALA A 334 9.77 -5.45 22.94
N ASP A 335 10.94 -6.02 23.24
CA ASP A 335 12.11 -5.32 23.78
C ASP A 335 12.92 -4.57 22.72
N LEU A 336 12.65 -4.78 21.43
CA LEU A 336 13.33 -4.07 20.36
C LEU A 336 12.96 -2.59 20.37
N THR A 337 13.97 -1.74 20.19
CA THR A 337 13.85 -0.26 20.16
C THR A 337 14.27 0.32 18.82
N ASP A 338 14.41 -0.52 17.81
CA ASP A 338 14.88 -0.17 16.47
C ASP A 338 13.87 -0.53 15.36
N ILE A 339 12.60 -0.78 15.68
CA ILE A 339 11.56 -0.98 14.67
C ILE A 339 11.31 0.34 13.94
N VAL A 340 11.41 0.31 12.61
CA VAL A 340 11.17 1.48 11.74
C VAL A 340 9.90 1.34 10.89
N HIS A 341 9.42 0.11 10.67
CA HIS A 341 8.20 -0.14 9.91
C HIS A 341 7.50 -1.41 10.40
N VAL A 342 6.18 -1.43 10.33
CA VAL A 342 5.37 -2.62 10.60
C VAL A 342 4.29 -2.73 9.51
N THR A 343 4.14 -3.92 8.96
CA THR A 343 3.08 -4.29 8.02
C THR A 343 2.52 -5.65 8.41
N SER A 344 1.53 -6.13 7.67
CA SER A 344 0.89 -7.41 7.95
C SER A 344 0.36 -8.10 6.71
N THR A 345 0.31 -9.42 6.78
CA THR A 345 -0.60 -10.25 5.98
C THR A 345 -1.97 -10.30 6.68
N SER A 346 -2.89 -11.16 6.24
CA SER A 346 -4.14 -11.40 6.98
C SER A 346 -3.90 -11.96 8.37
N TYR A 347 -2.80 -12.69 8.59
CA TYR A 347 -2.60 -13.50 9.79
C TYR A 347 -1.24 -13.31 10.48
N SER A 348 -0.27 -12.63 9.86
CA SER A 348 1.06 -12.38 10.41
C SER A 348 1.40 -10.89 10.42
N PHE A 349 2.10 -10.44 11.45
CA PHE A 349 2.78 -9.16 11.46
C PHE A 349 4.24 -9.35 11.08
N ILE A 350 4.78 -8.38 10.35
CA ILE A 350 6.17 -8.33 9.93
C ILE A 350 6.69 -6.93 10.21
N ALA A 351 7.79 -6.82 10.95
CA ALA A 351 8.42 -5.55 11.29
C ALA A 351 9.84 -5.45 10.72
N LEU A 352 10.15 -4.30 10.14
CA LEU A 352 11.49 -3.93 9.67
C LEU A 352 12.24 -3.21 10.78
N ARG A 353 13.49 -3.62 11.00
CA ARG A 353 14.42 -3.00 11.95
C ARG A 353 15.35 -2.02 11.25
N ALA A 354 15.83 -1.02 11.96
CA ALA A 354 16.77 -0.01 11.46
C ALA A 354 18.10 -0.61 10.97
N ASN A 355 18.47 -1.79 11.49
CA ASN A 355 19.64 -2.56 11.07
C ASN A 355 19.42 -3.45 9.83
N GLY A 356 18.32 -3.24 9.10
CA GLY A 356 17.99 -3.97 7.87
C GLY A 356 17.61 -5.44 8.06
N ARG A 357 17.30 -5.86 9.30
CA ARG A 357 16.71 -7.17 9.61
C ARG A 357 15.20 -7.09 9.72
N ILE A 358 14.53 -8.24 9.65
CA ILE A 358 13.09 -8.35 9.95
C ILE A 358 12.82 -9.24 11.15
N VAL A 359 11.67 -9.02 11.78
CA VAL A 359 11.08 -9.92 12.77
C VAL A 359 9.61 -10.14 12.44
N THR A 360 9.08 -11.31 12.78
CA THR A 360 7.73 -11.74 12.42
C THR A 360 7.05 -12.41 13.60
N TRP A 361 5.72 -12.28 13.69
CA TRP A 361 4.89 -12.97 14.67
C TRP A 361 3.45 -13.10 14.16
N GLY A 362 2.62 -13.90 14.83
CA GLY A 362 1.22 -14.15 14.46
C GLY A 362 0.91 -15.62 14.19
N ASP A 363 -0.19 -15.84 13.49
CA ASP A 363 -0.78 -17.16 13.24
C ASP A 363 -0.54 -17.69 11.82
N GLY A 364 -0.12 -16.83 10.89
CA GLY A 364 0.03 -17.19 9.48
C GLY A 364 1.38 -17.82 9.15
N ILE A 365 1.52 -18.29 7.90
CA ILE A 365 2.76 -18.90 7.41
C ILE A 365 3.93 -17.90 7.43
N ALA A 366 3.67 -16.62 7.11
CA ALA A 366 4.66 -15.55 7.16
C ALA A 366 5.04 -15.09 8.60
N SER A 367 4.60 -15.79 9.65
CA SER A 367 4.98 -15.51 11.04
C SER A 367 6.37 -16.02 11.41
N VAL A 368 7.03 -16.77 10.52
CA VAL A 368 8.39 -17.30 10.70
C VAL A 368 9.33 -16.72 9.64
N VAL A 369 10.47 -16.19 10.07
CA VAL A 369 11.54 -15.72 9.16
C VAL A 369 12.30 -16.94 8.60
N PRO A 370 12.35 -17.15 7.28
CA PRO A 370 13.09 -18.25 6.68
C PRO A 370 14.61 -18.13 6.87
N GLU A 371 15.32 -19.27 6.85
CA GLU A 371 16.77 -19.34 7.04
C GLU A 371 17.59 -18.53 6.02
N ASN A 372 17.11 -18.42 4.78
CA ASN A 372 17.76 -17.62 3.74
C ASN A 372 17.54 -16.11 3.90
N ILE A 373 16.57 -15.69 4.73
CA ILE A 373 16.27 -14.27 5.01
C ILE A 373 16.82 -13.84 6.37
N ALA A 374 16.84 -14.74 7.36
CA ALA A 374 17.32 -14.48 8.72
C ALA A 374 18.71 -13.79 8.83
N PRO A 375 19.73 -14.13 8.00
CA PRO A 375 21.04 -13.49 8.09
C PRO A 375 21.12 -12.13 7.39
N LEU A 376 20.12 -11.74 6.60
CA LEU A 376 20.13 -10.49 5.82
C LEU A 376 20.07 -9.29 6.77
N SER A 377 20.83 -8.24 6.44
CA SER A 377 20.90 -6.98 7.21
C SER A 377 20.83 -5.74 6.31
N ASP A 378 20.36 -5.94 5.08
CA ASP A 378 20.26 -4.94 4.04
C ASP A 378 18.82 -4.85 3.48
N ILE A 379 17.82 -5.33 4.22
CA ILE A 379 16.41 -5.21 3.85
C ILE A 379 15.98 -3.76 4.05
N VAL A 380 15.39 -3.17 3.00
CA VAL A 380 15.01 -1.75 2.98
C VAL A 380 13.50 -1.53 2.84
N ALA A 381 12.76 -2.51 2.33
CA ALA A 381 11.30 -2.47 2.26
C ALA A 381 10.66 -3.86 2.38
N ILE A 382 9.40 -3.89 2.80
CA ILE A 382 8.61 -5.11 2.97
C ILE A 382 7.26 -4.90 2.31
N THR A 383 6.85 -5.80 1.43
CA THR A 383 5.52 -5.77 0.80
C THR A 383 4.79 -7.06 1.15
N THR A 384 3.53 -6.95 1.56
CA THR A 384 2.70 -8.09 1.96
C THR A 384 1.46 -8.21 1.09
N ASN A 385 0.99 -9.44 0.92
CA ASN A 385 -0.34 -9.72 0.43
C ASN A 385 -1.14 -10.52 1.47
N HIS A 386 -2.14 -11.30 1.03
CA HIS A 386 -3.01 -12.05 1.92
C HIS A 386 -2.27 -12.97 2.89
N GLU A 387 -1.27 -13.73 2.42
CA GLU A 387 -0.55 -14.72 3.24
C GLU A 387 0.96 -14.84 2.97
N ALA A 388 1.47 -14.09 2.00
CA ALA A 388 2.89 -14.01 1.68
C ALA A 388 3.44 -12.60 1.87
N ALA A 389 4.78 -12.53 1.88
CA ALA A 389 5.55 -11.31 2.04
C ALA A 389 6.78 -11.35 1.12
N VAL A 390 7.26 -10.16 0.78
CA VAL A 390 8.47 -9.95 -0.01
C VAL A 390 9.36 -8.96 0.70
N VAL A 391 10.62 -9.34 0.91
CA VAL A 391 11.68 -8.41 1.35
C VAL A 391 12.39 -7.86 0.12
N LEU A 392 12.58 -6.55 0.09
CA LEU A 392 13.40 -5.86 -0.90
C LEU A 392 14.70 -5.45 -0.25
N ARG A 393 15.83 -5.92 -0.80
CA ARG A 393 17.18 -5.60 -0.33
C ARG A 393 17.70 -4.32 -1.00
N SER A 394 18.63 -3.62 -0.35
CA SER A 394 19.28 -2.41 -0.89
C SER A 394 20.02 -2.68 -2.21
N SER A 395 20.46 -3.93 -2.43
CA SER A 395 21.07 -4.42 -3.67
C SER A 395 20.11 -4.48 -4.87
N GLY A 396 18.80 -4.34 -4.64
CA GLY A 396 17.77 -4.54 -5.66
C GLY A 396 17.35 -5.99 -5.86
N GLU A 397 17.75 -6.91 -4.98
CA GLU A 397 17.19 -8.25 -4.95
C GLU A 397 15.87 -8.27 -4.15
N ALA A 398 14.86 -8.99 -4.66
CA ALA A 398 13.61 -9.24 -3.94
C ALA A 398 13.43 -10.73 -3.67
N ILE A 399 13.09 -11.08 -2.42
CA ILE A 399 12.94 -12.46 -1.96
C ILE A 399 11.57 -12.62 -1.31
N ALA A 400 10.75 -13.56 -1.81
CA ALA A 400 9.45 -13.88 -1.26
C ALA A 400 9.53 -14.96 -0.16
N PHE A 401 8.57 -14.94 0.76
CA PHE A 401 8.32 -15.98 1.75
C PHE A 401 6.86 -15.97 2.20
N GLY A 402 6.44 -17.02 2.91
CA GLY A 402 5.04 -17.22 3.33
C GLY A 402 4.34 -18.28 2.47
N ASP A 403 3.03 -18.15 2.28
CA ASP A 403 2.25 -19.14 1.52
C ASP A 403 2.65 -19.20 0.02
N PRO A 404 3.16 -20.34 -0.49
CA PRO A 404 3.54 -20.51 -1.89
C PRO A 404 2.41 -20.21 -2.88
N GLU A 405 1.16 -20.57 -2.54
CA GLU A 405 -0.01 -20.38 -3.43
C GLU A 405 -0.39 -18.91 -3.59
N THR A 406 0.12 -18.05 -2.70
CA THR A 406 -0.06 -16.60 -2.77
C THR A 406 1.20 -15.85 -3.22
N GLY A 407 2.19 -16.56 -3.74
CA GLY A 407 3.45 -15.97 -4.22
C GLY A 407 4.55 -15.88 -3.17
N GLY A 408 4.43 -16.63 -2.06
CA GLY A 408 5.51 -16.85 -1.09
C GLY A 408 6.68 -17.66 -1.64
N ASP A 409 6.49 -18.36 -2.77
CA ASP A 409 7.56 -18.98 -3.55
C ASP A 409 7.85 -18.15 -4.82
N SER A 410 9.01 -17.51 -4.85
CA SER A 410 9.50 -16.76 -6.02
C SER A 410 10.59 -17.50 -6.80
N SER A 411 10.84 -18.79 -6.52
CA SER A 411 11.95 -19.55 -7.12
C SER A 411 11.90 -19.56 -8.65
N GLY A 412 10.71 -19.69 -9.25
CA GLY A 412 10.50 -19.68 -10.69
C GLY A 412 10.86 -18.36 -11.40
N VAL A 413 10.91 -17.25 -10.67
CA VAL A 413 11.26 -15.92 -11.21
C VAL A 413 12.45 -15.27 -10.51
N SER A 414 13.11 -15.97 -9.59
CA SER A 414 14.21 -15.44 -8.74
C SER A 414 15.33 -14.78 -9.55
N HIS A 415 15.73 -15.40 -10.67
CA HIS A 415 16.74 -14.87 -11.59
C HIS A 415 16.34 -13.53 -12.25
N LEU A 416 15.05 -13.19 -12.27
CA LEU A 416 14.52 -11.93 -12.80
C LEU A 416 14.36 -10.86 -11.71
N LEU A 417 14.28 -11.25 -10.44
CA LEU A 417 14.06 -10.38 -9.28
C LEU A 417 15.36 -9.71 -8.81
N THR A 418 16.08 -9.16 -9.78
CA THR A 418 17.27 -8.33 -9.60
C THR A 418 17.01 -6.93 -10.14
N ASN A 419 17.74 -5.94 -9.64
CA ASN A 419 17.50 -4.51 -9.94
C ASN A 419 16.05 -4.06 -9.64
N VAL A 420 15.36 -4.74 -8.73
CA VAL A 420 14.01 -4.40 -8.28
C VAL A 420 14.05 -3.08 -7.53
N ARG A 421 13.11 -2.20 -7.84
CA ARG A 421 12.97 -0.89 -7.21
C ARG A 421 11.73 -0.80 -6.33
N ALA A 422 10.66 -1.44 -6.75
CA ALA A 422 9.39 -1.47 -6.04
C ALA A 422 8.73 -2.83 -6.23
N VAL A 423 8.02 -3.29 -5.20
CA VAL A 423 7.18 -4.49 -5.25
C VAL A 423 5.77 -4.08 -4.87
N PHE A 424 4.82 -4.38 -5.73
CA PHE A 424 3.38 -4.15 -5.52
C PHE A 424 2.71 -5.47 -5.21
N ALA A 425 1.67 -5.44 -4.38
CA ALA A 425 0.89 -6.63 -4.02
C ALA A 425 -0.47 -6.62 -4.73
N GLY A 426 -0.83 -7.75 -5.33
CA GLY A 426 -2.21 -8.19 -5.43
C GLY A 426 -2.54 -9.12 -4.27
N THR A 427 -3.77 -9.65 -4.19
CA THR A 427 -4.14 -10.52 -3.06
C THR A 427 -3.33 -11.82 -3.00
N ASN A 428 -3.07 -12.45 -4.16
CA ASN A 428 -2.33 -13.71 -4.25
C ASN A 428 -1.16 -13.63 -5.24
N THR A 429 -0.74 -12.42 -5.58
CA THR A 429 0.32 -12.15 -6.54
C THR A 429 1.18 -10.99 -6.05
N PHE A 430 2.38 -10.91 -6.60
CA PHE A 430 3.25 -9.75 -6.47
C PHE A 430 3.70 -9.29 -7.85
N VAL A 431 4.03 -8.01 -7.97
CA VAL A 431 4.63 -7.42 -9.16
C VAL A 431 5.84 -6.59 -8.78
N ALA A 432 6.99 -6.93 -9.33
CA ALA A 432 8.21 -6.15 -9.22
C ALA A 432 8.33 -5.20 -10.41
N LEU A 433 8.62 -3.93 -10.12
CA LEU A 433 9.09 -2.94 -11.08
C LEU A 433 10.60 -2.77 -10.89
N THR A 434 11.35 -2.96 -11.96
CA THR A 434 12.82 -2.95 -11.96
C THR A 434 13.39 -1.64 -12.51
N MET A 435 14.65 -1.34 -12.18
CA MET A 435 15.38 -0.17 -12.65
C MET A 435 15.55 -0.11 -14.17
N ASP A 436 15.56 -1.27 -14.82
CA ASP A 436 15.59 -1.40 -16.28
C ASP A 436 14.18 -1.42 -16.91
N ASN A 437 13.17 -0.97 -16.17
CA ASN A 437 11.77 -0.82 -16.59
C ASN A 437 11.10 -2.13 -17.05
N ARG A 438 11.56 -3.28 -16.53
CA ARG A 438 10.83 -4.54 -16.64
C ARG A 438 9.79 -4.64 -15.53
N VAL A 439 8.68 -5.31 -15.85
CA VAL A 439 7.60 -5.63 -14.93
C VAL A 439 7.51 -7.15 -14.81
N ILE A 440 7.71 -7.69 -13.61
CA ILE A 440 7.77 -9.13 -13.33
C ILE A 440 6.66 -9.45 -12.35
N ALA A 441 5.73 -10.33 -12.72
CA ALA A 441 4.65 -10.78 -11.85
C ALA A 441 4.86 -12.24 -11.42
N TRP A 442 4.48 -12.60 -10.20
CA TRP A 442 4.50 -14.00 -9.74
C TRP A 442 3.42 -14.24 -8.67
N GLY A 443 3.25 -15.51 -8.28
CA GLY A 443 2.13 -15.99 -7.47
C GLY A 443 1.15 -16.76 -8.34
N ASP A 444 -0.14 -16.72 -8.00
CA ASP A 444 -1.18 -17.47 -8.71
C ASP A 444 -1.24 -17.08 -10.20
N PRO A 445 -0.95 -18.02 -11.14
CA PRO A 445 -0.93 -17.73 -12.57
C PRO A 445 -2.29 -17.29 -13.13
N GLN A 446 -3.40 -17.80 -12.58
CA GLN A 446 -4.75 -17.40 -13.03
C GLN A 446 -5.05 -15.95 -12.65
N LYS A 447 -4.38 -15.45 -11.60
CA LYS A 447 -4.52 -14.07 -11.08
C LYS A 447 -3.46 -13.11 -11.60
N GLY A 448 -2.70 -13.52 -12.62
CA GLY A 448 -1.72 -12.68 -13.30
C GLY A 448 -0.26 -12.88 -12.85
N GLY A 449 0.02 -13.89 -12.02
CA GLY A 449 1.39 -14.26 -11.60
C GLY A 449 2.18 -15.00 -12.68
N THR A 450 2.29 -14.45 -13.89
CA THR A 450 2.76 -15.18 -15.09
C THR A 450 4.21 -14.89 -15.52
N GLY A 451 5.02 -14.29 -14.65
CA GLY A 451 6.41 -13.93 -14.94
C GLY A 451 6.56 -12.57 -15.63
N GLU A 452 7.44 -12.50 -16.61
CA GLU A 452 7.74 -11.29 -17.38
C GLU A 452 6.50 -10.72 -18.11
N GLN A 453 6.07 -9.51 -17.73
CA GLN A 453 5.00 -8.79 -18.41
C GLN A 453 5.56 -7.96 -19.58
N LYS A 454 6.01 -8.64 -20.64
CA LYS A 454 6.70 -8.01 -21.79
C LYS A 454 5.91 -6.89 -22.45
N ALA A 455 4.58 -6.95 -22.41
CA ALA A 455 3.70 -5.91 -22.92
C ALA A 455 3.81 -4.56 -22.19
N LEU A 456 4.47 -4.53 -21.02
CA LEU A 456 4.67 -3.35 -20.17
C LEU A 456 6.11 -2.81 -20.18
N TYR A 457 7.03 -3.45 -20.92
CA TYR A 457 8.45 -3.12 -20.84
C TYR A 457 8.72 -1.70 -21.37
N GLY A 458 9.36 -0.88 -20.53
CA GLY A 458 9.63 0.54 -20.83
C GLY A 458 8.39 1.44 -20.86
N LEU A 459 7.22 0.92 -20.50
CA LEU A 459 5.95 1.66 -20.49
C LEU A 459 5.50 2.04 -19.08
N ILE A 460 6.17 1.49 -18.07
CA ILE A 460 5.94 1.76 -16.66
C ILE A 460 7.27 2.21 -16.07
N SER A 461 7.36 3.48 -15.68
CA SER A 461 8.53 3.98 -14.95
C SER A 461 8.20 4.28 -13.50
N TYR A 462 9.19 4.05 -12.62
CA TYR A 462 9.07 4.39 -11.21
C TYR A 462 9.16 5.90 -10.97
N ALA A 463 10.01 6.57 -11.74
CA ALA A 463 10.28 7.99 -11.63
C ALA A 463 10.63 8.59 -13.00
N GLY A 464 10.39 9.89 -13.15
CA GLY A 464 10.96 10.66 -14.24
C GLY A 464 12.49 10.70 -14.18
N LYS A 465 13.13 11.11 -15.27
CA LYS A 465 14.60 11.23 -15.33
C LYS A 465 15.12 12.14 -14.22
N LEU A 466 16.24 11.75 -13.61
CA LEU A 466 16.96 12.58 -12.65
C LEU A 466 17.37 13.90 -13.31
N GLN A 467 17.11 15.00 -12.62
CA GLN A 467 17.49 16.35 -13.04
C GLN A 467 18.63 16.86 -12.16
N ILE A 468 19.67 17.40 -12.80
CA ILE A 468 20.80 18.08 -12.14
C ILE A 468 20.68 19.54 -12.52
N ASN A 469 20.35 20.39 -11.56
CA ASN A 469 20.37 21.84 -11.78
C ASN A 469 21.79 22.33 -11.52
N LEU A 470 22.49 22.74 -12.59
CA LEU A 470 23.85 23.28 -12.55
C LEU A 470 23.93 24.66 -11.89
#